data_AF-A0A7Y0X474-F1
#
_entry.id   AF-A0A7Y0X474-F1
#
_cell.length_a   1.000
_cell.length_b   1.000
_cell.length_c   1.000
_cell.angle_alpha   90.00
_cell.angle_beta   90.00
_cell.angle_gamma   90.00
#
_symmetry.space_group_name_H-M   'P 1'
#
loop_
_entity.id
_entity.type
_entity.pdbx_description
1 polymer ?
#
loop_
_entity_poly.entity_id
_entity_poly.type
_entity_poly.pdbx_seq_one_letter_code
_entity_poly.pdbx_strand_id
1 'polypeptide(L)'
;GGAGSIGQAVTREIFKRNPQKLHVVDISENNMVELVRDIRSSFGYIDGDFQTLALDIGSIEYDTFIKSDGQFDYVLNLSALKHVRSEKDP
;
A
#
# COMPACT_ATOMS: atom_id res chain seq x y z
N GLY A 1 1.44 4.75 0.13
CA GLY A 1 0.88 4.97 1.47
C GLY A 1 -0.31 4.07 1.79
N GLY A 2 -0.25 2.78 1.47
CA GLY A 2 -1.36 1.85 1.68
C GLY A 2 -1.53 1.35 3.12
N ALA A 3 -0.52 1.51 3.97
CA ALA A 3 -0.57 1.09 5.37
C ALA A 3 -0.94 2.25 6.32
N GLY A 4 -1.18 3.47 5.81
CA GLY A 4 -1.80 4.56 6.58
C GLY A 4 -3.30 4.34 6.83
N SER A 5 -3.91 5.10 7.74
CA SER A 5 -5.31 4.87 8.17
C SER A 5 -6.33 4.81 7.02
N ILE A 6 -6.25 5.74 6.05
CA ILE A 6 -7.12 5.73 4.87
C ILE A 6 -6.69 4.64 3.89
N GLY A 7 -5.37 4.46 3.71
CA GLY A 7 -4.79 3.42 2.86
C GLY A 7 -5.28 2.02 3.23
N GLN A 8 -5.30 1.69 4.52
CA GLN A 8 -5.77 0.41 5.01
C GLN A 8 -7.27 0.23 4.74
N ALA A 9 -8.08 1.26 4.99
CA ALA A 9 -9.52 1.20 4.73
C ALA A 9 -9.82 0.96 3.25
N VAL A 10 -9.15 1.69 2.35
CA VAL A 10 -9.30 1.52 0.90
C VAL A 10 -8.80 0.15 0.44
N THR A 11 -7.66 -0.31 0.96
CA THR A 11 -7.10 -1.63 0.63
C THR A 11 -8.08 -2.74 1.00
N ARG A 12 -8.70 -2.68 2.19
CA ARG A 12 -9.71 -3.65 2.62
C ARG A 12 -10.95 -3.65 1.72
N GLU A 13 -11.42 -2.47 1.34
CA GLU A 13 -12.56 -2.35 0.42
C GLU A 13 -12.25 -2.97 -0.94
N ILE A 14 -11.05 -2.77 -1.48
CA ILE A 14 -10.66 -3.38 -2.75
C ILE A 14 -10.51 -4.89 -2.59
N PHE A 15 -9.78 -5.35 -1.56
CA PHE A 15 -9.47 -6.75 -1.34
C PHE A 15 -10.73 -7.62 -1.26
N LYS A 16 -11.75 -7.19 -0.50
CA LYS A 16 -12.99 -7.98 -0.31
C LYS A 16 -13.85 -8.13 -1.59
N ARG A 17 -13.47 -7.45 -2.68
CA ARG A 17 -14.13 -7.53 -4.00
C ARG A 17 -13.36 -8.41 -4.99
N ASN A 18 -12.40 -9.20 -4.51
CA ASN A 18 -11.61 -10.17 -5.28
C ASN A 18 -10.91 -9.53 -6.51
N PRO A 19 -10.00 -8.56 -6.31
CA PRO A 19 -9.31 -7.88 -7.40
C PRO A 19 -8.38 -8.83 -8.16
N GLN A 20 -8.16 -8.57 -9.46
CA GLN A 20 -7.18 -9.33 -10.25
C GLN A 20 -5.73 -9.05 -9.82
N LYS A 21 -5.44 -7.79 -9.47
CA LYS A 21 -4.13 -7.34 -8.98
C LYS A 21 -4.33 -6.26 -7.92
N LEU A 22 -3.69 -6.39 -6.78
CA LEU A 22 -3.69 -5.42 -5.70
C LEU A 22 -2.32 -5.36 -5.04
N HIS A 23 -1.55 -4.33 -5.39
CA HIS A 23 -0.23 -4.08 -4.82
C HIS A 23 -0.29 -2.91 -3.85
N VAL A 24 0.18 -3.13 -2.63
CA VAL A 24 0.11 -2.14 -1.54
C VAL A 24 1.52 -1.68 -1.19
N VAL A 25 1.79 -0.39 -1.37
CA VAL A 25 3.11 0.22 -1.10
C VAL A 25 3.03 1.16 0.10
N ASP A 26 3.90 0.98 1.09
CA ASP A 26 4.06 1.89 2.23
C ASP A 26 5.47 1.76 2.82
N ILE A 27 5.99 2.82 3.44
CA ILE A 27 7.30 2.77 4.11
C ILE A 27 7.26 2.01 5.44
N SER A 28 6.09 1.88 6.06
CA SER A 28 5.96 1.25 7.38
C SER A 28 5.74 -0.26 7.27
N GLU A 29 6.80 -1.03 7.44
CA GLU A 29 6.73 -2.50 7.50
C GLU A 29 5.78 -2.97 8.62
N ASN A 30 5.88 -2.39 9.81
CA ASN A 30 5.03 -2.73 10.96
C ASN A 30 3.54 -2.58 10.64
N ASN A 31 3.14 -1.44 10.06
CA ASN A 31 1.73 -1.21 9.71
C ASN A 31 1.28 -2.14 8.57
N MET A 32 2.20 -2.50 7.66
CA MET A 32 1.91 -3.44 6.59
C MET A 32 1.64 -4.85 7.14
N VAL A 33 2.42 -5.30 8.12
CA VAL A 33 2.19 -6.58 8.81
C VAL A 33 0.81 -6.60 9.44
N GLU A 34 0.42 -5.54 10.13
CA GLU A 34 -0.91 -5.44 10.74
C GLU A 34 -2.03 -5.42 9.69
N LEU A 35 -1.86 -4.69 8.58
CA LEU A 35 -2.81 -4.71 7.47
C LEU A 35 -2.98 -6.11 6.87
N VAL A 36 -1.88 -6.84 6.66
CA VAL A 36 -1.95 -8.20 6.12
C VAL A 36 -2.64 -9.13 7.11
N ARG A 37 -2.32 -9.06 8.42
CA ARG A 37 -2.98 -9.85 9.46
C ARG A 37 -4.48 -9.60 9.52
N ASP A 38 -4.90 -8.33 9.47
CA ASP A 38 -6.31 -7.94 9.42
C ASP A 38 -7.01 -8.48 8.18
N ILE A 39 -6.41 -8.34 6.99
CA ILE A 39 -6.95 -8.88 5.74
C ILE A 39 -7.09 -10.40 5.80
N ARG A 40 -6.06 -11.11 6.26
CA ARG A 40 -6.07 -12.58 6.31
C ARG A 40 -7.10 -13.11 7.31
N SER A 41 -7.24 -12.45 8.46
CA SER A 41 -8.22 -12.85 9.47
C SER A 41 -9.66 -12.48 9.09
N SER A 42 -9.87 -11.38 8.37
CA SER A 42 -11.20 -10.88 7.99
C SER A 42 -11.73 -11.44 6.67
N PHE A 43 -10.86 -11.61 5.67
CA PHE A 43 -11.26 -11.94 4.29
C PHE A 43 -10.54 -13.16 3.71
N GLY A 44 -9.49 -13.64 4.36
CA GLY A 44 -8.73 -14.82 3.92
C GLY A 44 -7.82 -14.54 2.71
N TYR A 45 -8.04 -15.28 1.62
CA TYR A 45 -7.19 -15.28 0.44
C TYR A 45 -8.02 -15.04 -0.82
N ILE A 46 -7.37 -14.50 -1.85
CA ILE A 46 -7.94 -14.26 -3.17
C ILE A 46 -7.06 -14.95 -4.21
N ASP A 47 -7.61 -15.26 -5.38
CA ASP A 47 -6.87 -15.86 -6.49
C ASP A 47 -6.03 -14.83 -7.27
N GLY A 48 -6.35 -13.53 -7.12
CA GLY A 48 -5.62 -12.44 -7.75
C GLY A 48 -4.24 -12.18 -7.13
N ASP A 49 -3.45 -11.38 -7.82
CA ASP A 49 -2.10 -11.03 -7.41
C ASP A 49 -2.11 -9.97 -6.30
N PHE A 50 -2.06 -10.43 -5.05
CA PHE A 50 -1.96 -9.58 -3.87
C PHE A 50 -0.54 -9.54 -3.31
N GLN A 51 0.07 -8.35 -3.32
CA GLN A 51 1.43 -8.14 -2.81
C GLN A 51 1.51 -6.88 -1.95
N THR A 52 2.40 -6.91 -0.96
CA THR A 52 2.71 -5.74 -0.13
C THR A 52 4.20 -5.44 -0.20
N LEU A 53 4.54 -4.20 -0.49
CA LEU A 53 5.93 -3.76 -0.65
C LEU A 53 6.25 -2.65 0.35
N ALA A 54 7.28 -2.88 1.16
CA ALA A 54 7.81 -1.91 2.11
C ALA A 54 8.81 -0.97 1.41
N LEU A 55 8.31 -0.03 0.59
CA LEU A 55 9.13 0.86 -0.24
C LEU A 55 8.75 2.33 -0.04
N ASP A 56 9.76 3.20 -0.17
CA ASP A 56 9.56 4.64 -0.28
C ASP A 56 9.29 5.00 -1.75
N ILE A 57 8.24 5.79 -2.00
CA ILE A 57 7.84 6.22 -3.33
C ILE A 57 8.90 7.08 -4.03
N GLY A 58 9.81 7.71 -3.28
CA GLY A 58 10.92 8.49 -3.81
C GLY A 58 12.21 7.70 -4.05
N SER A 59 12.20 6.37 -3.85
CA SER A 59 13.42 5.56 -3.91
C SER A 59 13.67 4.90 -5.27
N ILE A 60 14.93 4.49 -5.50
CA ILE A 60 15.34 3.79 -6.72
C ILE A 60 14.68 2.41 -6.80
N GLU A 61 14.44 1.78 -5.65
CA GLU A 61 13.76 0.50 -5.54
C GLU A 61 12.31 0.61 -6.02
N TYR A 62 11.60 1.68 -5.66
CA TYR A 62 10.25 1.94 -6.18
C TYR A 62 10.26 2.18 -7.69
N ASP A 63 11.18 2.99 -8.19
CA ASP A 63 11.34 3.22 -9.64
C ASP A 63 11.63 1.91 -10.40
N THR A 64 12.47 1.05 -9.83
CA THR A 64 12.81 -0.25 -10.42
C THR A 64 11.59 -1.17 -10.44
N PHE A 65 10.83 -1.20 -9.35
CA PHE A 65 9.58 -1.95 -9.26
C PHE A 65 8.57 -1.48 -10.31
N ILE A 66 8.30 -0.18 -10.42
CA ILE A 66 7.37 0.37 -11.42
C ILE A 66 7.85 0.10 -12.85
N LYS A 67 9.15 0.19 -13.13
CA LYS A 67 9.69 -0.18 -14.45
C LYS A 67 9.48 -1.65 -14.79
N SER A 68 9.54 -2.54 -13.80
CA SER A 68 9.37 -3.98 -14.02
C SER A 68 7.92 -4.43 -14.14
N ASP A 69 7.00 -3.86 -13.36
CA ASP A 69 5.65 -4.41 -13.16
C ASP A 69 4.56 -3.34 -12.99
N GLY A 70 4.87 -2.06 -13.25
CA GLY A 70 4.00 -0.90 -13.03
C GLY A 70 2.74 -0.80 -13.90
N GLN A 71 2.21 -1.93 -14.39
CA GLN A 71 0.96 -2.01 -15.12
C GLN A 71 -0.21 -2.13 -14.14
N PHE A 72 -0.96 -1.03 -14.00
CA PHE A 72 -2.14 -0.93 -13.16
C PHE A 72 -3.22 -0.13 -13.89
N ASP A 73 -4.49 -0.56 -13.77
CA ASP A 73 -5.63 0.22 -14.26
C ASP A 73 -5.91 1.45 -13.38
N TYR A 74 -5.65 1.33 -12.08
CA TYR A 74 -5.91 2.37 -11.09
C TYR A 74 -4.72 2.52 -10.14
N VAL A 75 -4.29 3.75 -9.90
CA VAL A 75 -3.25 4.11 -8.92
C VAL A 75 -3.84 5.06 -7.90
N LEU A 76 -3.78 4.68 -6.62
CA LEU A 76 -4.34 5.45 -5.50
C LEU A 76 -3.21 5.94 -4.60
N ASN A 77 -2.89 7.23 -4.64
CA ASN A 77 -1.87 7.82 -3.77
C ASN A 77 -2.51 8.36 -2.48
N LEU A 78 -2.24 7.66 -1.37
CA LEU A 78 -2.68 8.02 -0.02
C LEU A 78 -1.50 8.29 0.94
N SER A 79 -0.29 8.45 0.39
CA SER A 79 0.91 8.81 1.14
C SER A 79 0.94 10.32 1.37
N ALA A 80 1.24 10.73 2.61
CA ALA A 80 1.44 12.15 2.91
C ALA A 80 2.24 12.32 4.21
N LEU A 81 3.03 13.39 4.25
CA LEU A 81 3.47 14.02 5.49
C LEU A 81 2.33 14.93 5.98
N LYS A 82 1.52 14.45 6.91
CA LYS A 82 0.25 15.11 7.29
C LYS A 82 0.30 15.96 8.56
N HIS A 83 1.38 15.87 9.33
CA HIS A 83 1.49 16.57 10.60
C HIS A 83 2.11 17.96 10.38
N VAL A 84 1.39 19.00 10.81
CA VAL A 84 1.81 20.42 10.70
C VAL A 84 3.16 20.69 11.38
N ARG A 85 3.55 19.87 12.38
CA ARG A 85 4.85 19.98 13.05
C ARG A 85 6.05 19.63 12.16
N SER A 86 5.82 19.08 10.97
CA SER A 86 6.87 18.67 10.05
C SER A 86 7.43 19.82 9.19
N GLU A 87 6.87 21.02 9.28
CA GLU A 87 7.37 22.23 8.58
C GLU A 87 8.49 22.96 9.34
N LYS A 88 8.96 22.43 10.48
CA LYS A 88 9.75 23.22 11.43
C LYS A 88 11.23 23.41 11.11
N ASP A 89 11.79 22.67 10.16
CA ASP A 89 13.18 22.87 9.71
C ASP A 89 13.26 22.60 8.20
N PRO A 90 13.69 23.58 7.38
CA PRO A 90 13.95 23.39 5.96
C PRO A 90 15.27 22.66 5.68
#